data_AF-A0BJU5-F1
#
_entry.id   AF-A0BJU5-F1
#
_cell.length_a   1.000
_cell.length_b   1.000
_cell.length_c   1.000
_cell.angle_alpha   90.00
_cell.angle_beta   90.00
_cell.angle_gamma   90.00
#
_symmetry.space_group_name_H-M   'P 1'
#
loop_
_entity.id
_entity.type
_entity.pdbx_description
1 polymer ?
#
loop_
_entity_poly.entity_id
_entity_poly.type
_entity_poly.pdbx_seq_one_letter_code
_entity_poly.pdbx_strand_id
1 'polypeptide(L)'
;MKVKIKEWNAVASWIWSLDTDRCTICQLAFEQPCPRCKLPGDECPPVTGACNHHFHLHCIVRWTEEQDYCPLDRQKWKVKN
;
A
#
# COMPACT_ATOMS: atom_id res chain seq x y z
N MET A 1 -16.63 -39.56 18.63
CA MET A 1 -17.36 -39.27 17.37
C MET A 1 -16.39 -38.60 16.41
N LYS A 2 -16.25 -39.06 15.15
CA LYS A 2 -15.31 -38.49 14.16
C LYS A 2 -16.09 -37.85 13.02
N VAL A 3 -15.95 -36.54 12.84
CA VAL A 3 -16.54 -35.79 11.71
C VAL A 3 -15.54 -35.77 10.56
N LYS A 4 -16.03 -36.00 9.32
CA LYS A 4 -15.23 -35.91 8.09
C LYS A 4 -15.81 -34.81 7.20
N ILE A 5 -14.97 -33.87 6.77
CA ILE A 5 -15.33 -32.88 5.76
C ILE A 5 -15.41 -33.60 4.40
N LYS A 6 -16.53 -33.43 3.69
CA LYS A 6 -16.74 -34.03 2.36
C LYS A 6 -16.25 -33.13 1.24
N GLU A 7 -16.46 -31.84 1.37
CA GLU A 7 -16.15 -30.84 0.37
C GLU A 7 -15.91 -29.49 1.04
N TRP A 8 -15.02 -28.67 0.48
CA TRP A 8 -14.76 -27.32 0.95
C TRP A 8 -14.69 -26.35 -0.24
N ASN A 9 -15.58 -25.37 -0.26
CA ASN A 9 -15.57 -24.25 -1.19
C ASN A 9 -15.05 -23.02 -0.46
N ALA A 10 -13.78 -22.67 -0.69
CA ALA A 10 -13.13 -21.54 -0.05
C ALA A 10 -13.22 -20.29 -0.94
N VAL A 11 -13.33 -19.13 -0.30
CA VAL A 11 -13.24 -17.81 -0.93
C VAL A 11 -12.11 -17.05 -0.25
N ALA A 12 -11.30 -16.34 -1.01
CA ALA A 12 -10.19 -15.55 -0.50
C ALA A 12 -10.19 -14.15 -1.12
N SER A 13 -9.71 -13.19 -0.35
CA SER A 13 -9.33 -11.85 -0.80
C SER A 13 -7.82 -11.69 -0.59
N TRP A 14 -7.17 -10.96 -1.50
CA TRP A 14 -5.77 -10.59 -1.32
C TRP A 14 -5.68 -9.28 -0.53
N ILE A 15 -4.57 -9.11 0.19
CA ILE A 15 -4.20 -7.88 0.90
C ILE A 15 -2.71 -7.64 0.67
N TRP A 16 -2.26 -6.40 0.80
CA TRP A 16 -0.84 -6.11 0.78
C TRP A 16 -0.17 -6.55 2.09
N SER A 17 0.94 -7.28 2.00
CA SER A 17 1.73 -7.68 3.18
C SER A 17 2.67 -6.55 3.62
N LEU A 18 2.10 -5.48 4.17
CA LEU A 18 2.82 -4.28 4.62
C LEU A 18 2.68 -4.08 6.14
N ASP A 19 3.60 -3.33 6.74
CA ASP A 19 3.54 -3.00 8.17
C ASP A 19 2.38 -2.05 8.51
N THR A 20 1.92 -1.28 7.51
CA THR A 20 0.80 -0.35 7.62
C THR A 20 -0.26 -0.64 6.57
N ASP A 21 -1.51 -0.46 6.94
CA ASP A 21 -2.68 -0.75 6.09
C ASP A 21 -3.11 0.46 5.22
N ARG A 22 -2.64 1.66 5.58
CA ARG A 22 -3.08 2.92 4.96
C ARG A 22 -1.93 3.81 4.55
N CYS A 23 -2.11 4.49 3.43
CA CYS A 23 -1.20 5.56 2.99
C CYS A 23 -1.46 6.83 3.81
N THR A 24 -0.47 7.35 4.52
CA THR A 24 -0.65 8.53 5.38
C THR A 24 -0.78 9.85 4.61
N ILE A 25 -0.49 9.87 3.30
CA ILE A 25 -0.69 11.05 2.46
C ILE A 25 -2.16 11.20 2.06
N CYS A 26 -2.79 10.14 1.55
CA CYS A 26 -4.19 10.19 1.10
C CYS A 26 -5.20 9.58 2.08
N GLN A 27 -4.73 8.97 3.18
CA GLN A 27 -5.54 8.36 4.24
C GLN A 27 -6.45 7.20 3.78
N LEU A 28 -6.23 6.67 2.58
CA LEU A 28 -6.92 5.51 2.02
C LEU A 28 -6.10 4.24 2.24
N ALA A 29 -6.80 3.10 2.31
CA ALA A 29 -6.19 1.78 2.39
C ALA A 29 -5.44 1.43 1.09
N PHE A 30 -4.43 0.56 1.16
CA PHE A 30 -3.61 0.20 -0.01
C PHE A 30 -4.36 -0.67 -1.04
N GLU A 31 -5.47 -1.29 -0.63
CA GLU A 31 -6.40 -2.02 -1.49
C GLU A 31 -7.27 -1.06 -2.33
N GLN A 32 -7.35 0.21 -1.93
CA GLN A 32 -8.14 1.22 -2.61
C GLN A 32 -7.25 2.06 -3.54
N PRO A 33 -7.78 2.49 -4.70
CA PRO A 33 -7.05 3.44 -5.54
C PRO A 33 -6.86 4.76 -4.77
N CYS A 34 -5.72 5.41 -4.98
CA CYS A 34 -5.51 6.76 -4.47
C CYS A 34 -6.54 7.73 -5.09
N PRO A 35 -6.79 8.93 -4.51
CA PRO A 35 -7.84 9.85 -5.00
C PRO A 35 -7.72 10.30 -6.46
N ARG A 36 -6.55 10.06 -7.09
CA ARG A 36 -6.28 10.39 -8.49
C ARG A 36 -6.57 9.22 -9.45
N CYS A 37 -6.56 7.99 -8.94
CA CYS A 37 -6.84 6.79 -9.72
C CYS A 37 -8.35 6.52 -9.69
N LYS A 38 -8.94 6.31 -10.88
CA LYS A 38 -10.38 6.02 -11.01
C LYS A 38 -10.72 4.55 -10.74
N LEU A 39 -9.82 3.64 -11.09
CA LEU A 39 -10.03 2.21 -10.98
C LEU A 39 -8.89 1.59 -10.17
N PRO A 40 -9.18 0.61 -9.31
CA PRO A 40 -8.15 -0.24 -8.73
C PRO A 40 -7.46 -1.02 -9.86
N GLY A 41 -6.12 -1.06 -9.86
CA GLY A 41 -5.31 -1.71 -10.88
C GLY A 41 -3.81 -1.43 -10.69
N ASP A 42 -2.99 -1.92 -11.60
CA ASP A 42 -1.51 -1.87 -11.54
C ASP A 42 -0.91 -0.46 -11.61
N GLU A 43 -1.74 0.58 -11.83
CA GLU A 43 -1.27 1.96 -11.99
C GLU A 43 -0.80 2.61 -10.67
N CYS A 44 -1.18 2.07 -9.51
CA CYS A 44 -0.86 2.70 -8.22
C CYS A 44 -0.48 1.69 -7.12
N PRO A 45 0.64 0.95 -7.28
CA PRO A 45 1.09 0.03 -6.25
C PRO A 45 1.60 0.79 -5.01
N PRO A 46 1.58 0.15 -3.83
CA PRO A 46 2.30 0.65 -2.68
C PRO A 46 3.81 0.59 -2.92
N VAL A 47 4.51 1.65 -2.55
CA VAL A 47 5.96 1.82 -2.64
C VAL A 47 6.53 1.93 -1.24
N THR A 48 7.65 1.26 -1.01
CA THR A 48 8.36 1.27 0.27
C THR A 48 9.61 2.14 0.18
N GLY A 49 9.76 3.08 1.12
CA GLY A 49 10.97 3.87 1.27
C GLY A 49 12.08 3.07 1.94
N ALA A 50 13.33 3.51 1.79
CA ALA A 50 14.48 2.98 2.52
C ALA A 50 14.32 3.10 4.05
N CYS A 51 13.49 4.04 4.51
CA CYS A 51 13.06 4.18 5.89
C CYS A 51 11.94 3.20 6.33
N ASN A 52 11.57 2.24 5.48
CA ASN A 52 10.53 1.23 5.70
C ASN A 52 9.11 1.81 5.88
N HIS A 53 8.87 3.01 5.35
CA HIS A 53 7.53 3.60 5.28
C HIS A 53 6.87 3.35 3.92
N HIS A 54 5.56 3.10 3.93
CA HIS A 54 4.81 2.71 2.74
C HIS A 54 3.84 3.81 2.29
N PHE A 55 3.75 4.05 0.99
CA PHE A 55 2.86 5.05 0.40
C PHE A 55 2.37 4.58 -0.98
N HIS A 56 1.21 5.05 -1.44
CA HIS A 56 0.84 4.90 -2.84
C HIS A 56 1.86 5.60 -3.75
N LEU A 57 2.23 4.96 -4.87
CA LEU A 57 3.18 5.51 -5.85
C LEU A 57 2.84 6.97 -6.23
N HIS A 58 1.61 7.24 -6.66
CA HIS A 58 1.20 8.59 -7.06
C HIS A 58 1.18 9.60 -5.91
N CYS A 59 0.95 9.13 -4.68
CA CYS A 59 0.97 10.02 -3.52
C CYS A 59 2.39 10.45 -3.18
N ILE A 60 3.34 9.51 -3.17
CA ILE A 60 4.72 9.82 -2.82
C ILE A 60 5.46 10.55 -3.94
N VAL A 61 5.19 10.23 -5.22
CA VAL A 61 5.77 10.96 -6.35
C VAL A 61 5.41 12.44 -6.29
N ARG A 62 4.12 12.75 -6.10
CA ARG A 62 3.65 14.13 -5.94
C ARG A 62 4.28 14.81 -4.73
N TRP A 63 4.38 14.12 -3.60
CA TRP A 63 5.04 14.67 -2.42
C TRP A 63 6.50 15.03 -2.72
N THR A 64 7.21 14.17 -3.44
CA THR A 64 8.62 14.37 -3.80
C THR A 64 8.88 15.43 -4.87
N GLU A 65 7.84 15.92 -5.54
CA GLU A 65 7.94 17.10 -6.42
C GLU A 65 8.14 18.39 -5.60
N GLU A 66 7.58 18.45 -4.39
CA GLU A 66 7.66 19.63 -3.51
C GLU A 66 8.66 19.45 -2.35
N GLN A 67 8.80 18.23 -1.82
CA GLN A 67 9.57 17.92 -0.61
C GLN A 67 10.45 16.68 -0.82
N ASP A 68 11.76 16.76 -0.62
CA ASP A 68 12.68 15.64 -0.87
C ASP A 68 12.82 14.64 0.30
N TYR A 69 11.92 14.73 1.30
CA TYR A 69 11.95 13.92 2.52
C TYR A 69 10.66 13.11 2.74
N CYS A 70 10.76 12.04 3.51
CA CYS A 70 9.65 11.18 3.90
C CYS A 70 8.65 11.93 4.81
N PRO A 71 7.33 11.85 4.57
CA PRO A 71 6.30 12.51 5.38
C PRO A 71 6.31 12.14 6.87
N LEU A 72 6.78 10.94 7.23
CA LEU A 72 6.68 10.39 8.59
C LEU A 72 7.93 10.69 9.43
N ASP A 73 9.12 10.46 8.88
CA ASP A 73 10.39 10.56 9.61
C ASP A 73 11.28 11.73 9.18
N ARG A 74 10.90 12.46 8.12
CA ARG A 74 11.65 13.59 7.53
C ARG A 74 13.08 13.24 7.05
N GLN A 75 13.39 11.97 6.87
CA GLN A 75 14.63 11.52 6.23
C GLN A 75 14.51 11.70 4.72
N LYS A 76 15.65 11.89 4.04
CA LYS A 76 15.69 12.02 2.58
C LYS A 76 15.03 10.81 1.91
N TRP A 77 14.02 11.05 1.08
CA TRP A 77 13.26 9.98 0.45
C TRP A 77 14.13 9.23 -0.56
N LYS A 78 14.18 7.90 -0.41
CA LYS A 78 14.79 6.97 -1.35
C LYS A 78 13.91 5.74 -1.41
N VAL A 79 13.62 5.26 -2.62
CA VAL A 79 12.88 4.00 -2.79
C VAL A 79 13.77 2.85 -2.36
N LYS A 80 13.20 1.88 -1.63
CA LYS A 80 13.88 0.63 -1.26
C LYS A 80 14.01 -0.21 -2.53
N ASN A 81 15.26 -0.46 -2.96
CA ASN A 81 15.56 -1.38 -4.07
C ASN A 81 15.17 -2.81 -3.75
#